data_AF-A0A8S0RXN5-F1
#
_entry.id   AF-A0A8S0RXN5-F1
#
_cell.length_a   1.000
_cell.length_b   1.000
_cell.length_c   1.000
_cell.angle_alpha   90.00
_cell.angle_beta   90.00
_cell.angle_gamma   90.00
#
_symmetry.space_group_name_H-M   'P 1'
#
loop_
_entity.id
_entity.type
_entity.pdbx_description
1 polymer ?
#
loop_
_entity_poly.entity_id
_entity_poly.type
_entity_poly.pdbx_seq_one_letter_code
_entity_poly.pdbx_strand_id
1 'polypeptide(L)'
;MKFQVLFRRAKPFLAVVFLQVGLAGMDIASKAALNEGMSNYVFVVYRHIVAFLVIAPFAVILDKKVRPRMTLLTFGKLMLMSLLEPVIDQNLYFLGMKYTTATFASAMANVLPAITFLMACFFRLEKVQLMSIRSQAKIVGTIATVAGAMIMTLVRGPDIGLPWTHGRSSHENQNNGVTLKHSIKGSIMITIGCFSWACFMILQAVTLKTYPAELSLTAWICLFGTIEGALVAVAVERGNTAVWSIGWDYKLLAAVYSGIFCSGIAYYVQGLVMKERGPVFVTAFSPLSMVVVAIISSFILAEKMYLGRLFGAIVIVLGLYFVVWGKKNDHKSPAMKEQEIPVKQMVNITDDGTINGHSICEVTIDEVRREGAVAGVERLNNKN
;
A
#
# COMPACT_ATOMS: atom_id res chain seq x y z
N MET A 1 -10.97 24.31 -12.91
CA MET A 1 -10.60 24.31 -11.47
C MET A 1 -11.30 23.20 -10.65
N LYS A 2 -12.64 23.05 -10.66
CA LYS A 2 -13.36 22.01 -9.87
C LYS A 2 -12.97 20.56 -10.20
N PHE A 3 -12.79 20.22 -11.48
CA PHE A 3 -12.41 18.87 -11.92
C PHE A 3 -11.01 18.45 -11.47
N GLN A 4 -10.02 19.34 -11.56
CA GLN A 4 -8.65 19.07 -11.10
C GLN A 4 -8.59 18.83 -9.59
N VAL A 5 -9.38 19.58 -8.80
CA VAL A 5 -9.48 19.38 -7.34
C VAL A 5 -10.15 18.04 -7.01
N LEU A 6 -11.20 17.67 -7.75
CA LEU A 6 -11.87 16.38 -7.59
C LEU A 6 -10.93 15.22 -7.92
N PHE A 7 -10.23 15.29 -9.06
CA PHE A 7 -9.27 14.28 -9.50
C PHE A 7 -8.13 14.11 -8.50
N ARG A 8 -7.57 15.20 -7.99
CA ARG A 8 -6.50 15.16 -6.97
C ARG A 8 -6.98 14.52 -5.66
N ARG A 9 -8.25 14.72 -5.26
CA ARG A 9 -8.84 14.07 -4.09
C ARG A 9 -9.10 12.58 -4.30
N ALA A 10 -9.54 12.19 -5.51
CA ALA A 10 -9.88 10.82 -5.87
C ALA A 10 -8.65 9.94 -6.17
N LYS A 11 -7.55 10.54 -6.64
CA LYS A 11 -6.30 9.84 -7.02
C LYS A 11 -5.84 8.76 -6.01
N PRO A 12 -5.68 9.03 -4.71
CA PRO A 12 -5.22 8.01 -3.76
C PRO A 12 -6.23 6.87 -3.57
N PHE A 13 -7.54 7.11 -3.74
CA PHE A 13 -8.56 6.07 -3.67
C PHE A 13 -8.48 5.16 -4.90
N LEU A 14 -8.43 5.75 -6.09
CA LEU A 14 -8.30 5.01 -7.35
C LEU A 14 -7.00 4.20 -7.38
N ALA A 15 -5.91 4.78 -6.88
CA ALA A 15 -4.63 4.10 -6.76
C ALA A 15 -4.73 2.85 -5.89
N VAL A 16 -5.29 2.96 -4.68
CA VAL A 16 -5.41 1.79 -3.79
C VAL A 16 -6.37 0.75 -4.36
N VAL A 17 -7.51 1.14 -4.95
CA VAL A 17 -8.42 0.19 -5.63
C VAL A 17 -7.69 -0.58 -6.73
N PHE A 18 -6.89 0.11 -7.55
CA PHE A 18 -6.06 -0.51 -8.58
C PHE A 18 -5.05 -1.51 -7.99
N LEU A 19 -4.42 -1.17 -6.86
CA LEU A 19 -3.53 -2.09 -6.16
C LEU A 19 -4.25 -3.34 -5.67
N GLN A 20 -5.44 -3.20 -5.08
CA GLN A 20 -6.20 -4.35 -4.58
C GLN A 20 -6.60 -5.32 -5.71
N VAL A 21 -6.96 -4.80 -6.89
CA VAL A 21 -7.28 -5.65 -8.05
C VAL A 21 -6.07 -6.47 -8.50
N GLY A 22 -4.87 -5.87 -8.55
CA GLY A 22 -3.69 -6.63 -8.96
C GLY A 22 -3.17 -7.58 -7.88
N LEU A 23 -3.31 -7.23 -6.59
CA LEU A 23 -3.05 -8.16 -5.49
C LEU A 23 -3.98 -9.38 -5.54
N ALA A 24 -5.26 -9.18 -5.88
CA ALA A 24 -6.19 -10.29 -6.08
C ALA A 24 -5.76 -11.22 -7.24
N GLY A 25 -5.28 -10.66 -8.35
CA GLY A 25 -4.72 -11.45 -9.44
C GLY A 25 -3.50 -12.28 -9.01
N MET A 26 -2.67 -11.74 -8.12
CA MET A 26 -1.50 -12.44 -7.58
C MET A 26 -1.89 -13.60 -6.67
N ASP A 27 -2.91 -13.46 -5.82
CA ASP A 27 -3.38 -14.57 -4.99
C ASP A 27 -3.75 -15.79 -5.84
N ILE A 28 -4.37 -15.57 -7.00
CA ILE A 28 -4.78 -16.65 -7.90
C ILE A 28 -3.59 -17.20 -8.69
N ALA A 29 -2.76 -16.32 -9.27
CA ALA A 29 -1.57 -16.73 -10.04
C ALA A 29 -0.56 -17.50 -9.16
N SER A 30 -0.31 -17.00 -7.94
CA SER A 30 0.57 -17.67 -6.98
C SER A 30 -0.02 -18.99 -6.49
N LYS A 31 -1.33 -19.08 -6.20
CA LYS A 31 -1.96 -20.35 -5.83
C LYS A 31 -1.83 -21.40 -6.94
N ALA A 32 -2.01 -21.01 -8.20
CA ALA A 32 -1.80 -21.90 -9.34
C ALA A 32 -0.33 -22.39 -9.41
N ALA A 33 0.64 -21.48 -9.33
CA ALA A 33 2.09 -21.79 -9.27
C ALA A 33 2.44 -22.78 -8.14
N LEU A 34 1.92 -22.54 -6.94
CA LEU A 34 2.19 -23.36 -5.76
C LEU A 34 1.56 -24.76 -5.85
N ASN A 35 0.35 -24.87 -6.42
CA ASN A 35 -0.35 -26.14 -6.57
C ASN A 35 0.36 -27.10 -7.52
N GLU A 36 1.05 -26.58 -8.53
CA GLU A 36 1.88 -27.37 -9.45
C GLU A 36 3.35 -27.51 -8.98
N GLY A 37 3.57 -27.34 -7.68
CA GLY A 37 4.81 -27.73 -7.01
C GLY A 37 5.91 -26.67 -7.02
N MET A 38 5.64 -25.42 -7.41
CA MET A 38 6.63 -24.35 -7.22
C MET A 38 6.90 -24.13 -5.71
N SER A 39 8.17 -23.99 -5.34
CA SER A 39 8.54 -23.59 -3.98
C SER A 39 8.14 -22.13 -3.73
N ASN A 40 7.48 -21.85 -2.61
CA ASN A 40 7.10 -20.48 -2.24
C ASN A 40 8.35 -19.60 -2.03
N TYR A 41 9.43 -20.15 -1.49
CA TYR A 41 10.68 -19.41 -1.25
C TYR A 41 11.30 -18.94 -2.57
N VAL A 42 11.38 -19.83 -3.54
CA VAL A 42 11.91 -19.53 -4.87
C VAL A 42 10.99 -18.57 -5.63
N PHE A 43 9.67 -18.73 -5.51
CA PHE A 43 8.69 -17.80 -6.10
C PHE A 43 8.89 -16.37 -5.60
N VAL A 44 9.03 -16.18 -4.30
CA VAL A 44 9.28 -14.88 -3.68
C VAL A 44 10.60 -14.28 -4.18
N VAL A 45 11.66 -15.08 -4.31
CA VAL A 45 12.95 -14.61 -4.83
C VAL A 45 12.82 -14.13 -6.28
N TYR A 46 12.25 -14.93 -7.18
CA TYR A 46 12.06 -14.52 -8.58
C TYR A 46 11.18 -13.29 -8.72
N ARG A 47 10.10 -13.21 -7.94
CA ARG A 47 9.23 -12.04 -7.89
C ARG A 47 10.02 -10.77 -7.59
N HIS A 48 10.91 -10.79 -6.60
CA HIS A 48 11.70 -9.62 -6.23
C HIS A 48 12.86 -9.32 -7.18
N ILE A 49 13.46 -10.34 -7.82
CA ILE A 49 14.43 -10.15 -8.90
C ILE A 49 13.78 -9.36 -10.03
N VAL A 50 12.62 -9.82 -10.51
CA VAL A 50 11.89 -9.15 -11.59
C VAL A 50 11.53 -7.72 -11.18
N ALA A 51 11.00 -7.53 -9.98
CA ALA A 51 10.66 -6.20 -9.47
C ALA A 51 11.87 -5.26 -9.44
N PHE A 52 13.02 -5.73 -8.94
CA PHE A 52 14.24 -4.94 -8.88
C PHE A 52 14.73 -4.56 -10.28
N LEU A 53 14.82 -5.51 -11.20
CA LEU A 53 15.27 -5.25 -12.58
C LEU A 53 14.38 -4.24 -13.30
N VAL A 54 13.07 -4.26 -13.02
CA VAL A 54 12.11 -3.33 -13.61
C VAL A 54 12.17 -1.96 -12.96
N ILE A 55 12.21 -1.86 -11.63
CA ILE A 55 12.13 -0.58 -10.91
C ILE A 55 13.48 0.14 -10.83
N ALA A 56 14.60 -0.57 -10.73
CA ALA A 56 15.92 0.03 -10.51
C ALA A 56 16.31 1.07 -11.58
N PRO A 57 16.09 0.84 -12.91
CA PRO A 57 16.37 1.84 -13.92
C PRO A 57 15.58 3.15 -13.70
N PHE A 58 14.28 3.04 -13.43
CA PHE A 58 13.44 4.20 -13.14
C PHE A 58 13.87 4.90 -11.86
N ALA A 59 14.24 4.15 -10.82
CA ALA A 59 14.74 4.72 -9.58
C ALA A 59 16.05 5.51 -9.78
N VAL A 60 16.96 5.03 -10.63
CA VAL A 60 18.22 5.74 -10.93
C VAL A 60 17.97 7.04 -11.70
N ILE A 61 16.98 7.06 -12.60
CA ILE A 61 16.69 8.21 -13.46
C ILE A 61 15.81 9.24 -12.74
N LEU A 62 14.68 8.81 -12.16
CA LEU A 62 13.63 9.68 -11.64
C LEU A 62 13.93 10.21 -10.23
N ASP A 63 14.54 9.39 -9.37
CA ASP A 63 14.85 9.83 -8.00
C ASP A 63 16.22 10.49 -7.87
N LYS A 64 17.01 10.60 -8.96
CA LYS A 64 18.40 11.11 -8.92
C LYS A 64 18.55 12.41 -8.14
N LYS A 65 17.58 13.33 -8.26
CA LYS A 65 17.60 14.65 -7.63
C LYS A 65 17.00 14.69 -6.22
N VAL A 66 16.18 13.70 -5.87
CA VAL A 66 15.42 13.66 -4.60
C VAL A 66 16.06 12.70 -3.59
N ARG A 67 16.86 11.74 -4.07
CA ARG A 67 17.50 10.69 -3.28
C ARG A 67 18.47 11.27 -2.25
N PRO A 68 18.22 11.12 -0.94
CA PRO A 68 19.17 11.54 0.08
C PRO A 68 20.31 10.53 0.22
N ARG A 69 21.41 10.94 0.87
CA ARG A 69 22.53 10.04 1.17
C ARG A 69 22.08 8.90 2.08
N MET A 70 22.54 7.69 1.80
CA MET A 70 22.22 6.52 2.61
C MET A 70 22.98 6.59 3.94
N THR A 71 22.25 6.64 5.06
CA THR A 71 22.83 6.51 6.40
C THR A 71 22.76 5.06 6.86
N LEU A 72 23.61 4.64 7.80
CA LEU A 72 23.56 3.30 8.38
C LEU A 72 22.21 2.97 9.02
N LEU A 73 21.57 3.96 9.66
CA LEU A 73 20.24 3.80 10.23
C LEU A 73 19.18 3.57 9.15
N THR A 74 19.21 4.34 8.06
CA THR A 74 18.29 4.13 6.93
C THR A 74 18.52 2.77 6.28
N PHE A 75 19.78 2.37 6.10
CA PHE A 75 20.14 1.05 5.59
C PHE A 75 19.58 -0.07 6.48
N GLY A 76 19.76 0.02 7.80
CA GLY A 76 19.20 -0.94 8.75
C GLY A 76 17.66 -1.01 8.69
N LYS A 77 16.98 0.13 8.50
CA LYS A 77 15.53 0.15 8.27
C LYS A 77 15.14 -0.56 6.97
N LEU A 78 15.90 -0.38 5.89
CA LEU A 78 15.64 -1.03 4.59
C LEU A 78 15.77 -2.56 4.68
N MET A 79 16.83 -3.04 5.33
CA MET A 79 17.04 -4.48 5.62
C MET A 79 15.90 -5.04 6.47
N LEU A 80 15.50 -4.32 7.53
CA LEU A 80 14.37 -4.76 8.36
C LEU A 80 13.06 -4.75 7.57
N MET A 81 12.85 -3.78 6.68
CA MET A 81 11.67 -3.73 5.82
C MET A 81 11.63 -4.91 4.84
N SER A 82 12.76 -5.28 4.22
CA SER A 82 12.84 -6.44 3.34
C SER A 82 12.69 -7.77 4.08
N LEU A 83 13.14 -7.83 5.33
CA LEU A 83 12.94 -9.01 6.15
C LEU A 83 11.46 -9.18 6.52
N LEU A 84 10.79 -8.09 6.89
CA LEU A 84 9.41 -8.13 7.36
C LEU A 84 8.41 -8.51 6.26
N GLU A 85 8.43 -7.86 5.11
CA GLU A 85 7.43 -8.10 4.07
C GLU A 85 7.90 -9.13 3.02
N PRO A 86 8.97 -8.89 2.24
CA PRO A 86 9.43 -9.85 1.24
C PRO A 86 9.73 -11.24 1.82
N VAL A 87 10.41 -11.31 2.96
CA VAL A 87 10.86 -12.60 3.50
C VAL A 87 9.83 -13.24 4.42
N ILE A 88 9.46 -12.59 5.52
CA ILE A 88 8.59 -13.20 6.54
C ILE A 88 7.14 -13.25 6.05
N ASP A 89 6.55 -12.11 5.70
CA ASP A 89 5.13 -12.05 5.32
C ASP A 89 4.85 -12.91 4.10
N GLN A 90 5.50 -12.65 2.97
CA GLN A 90 5.15 -13.36 1.73
C GLN A 90 5.37 -14.87 1.83
N ASN A 91 6.45 -15.34 2.45
CA ASN A 91 6.65 -16.77 2.60
C ASN A 91 5.61 -17.41 3.51
N LEU A 92 5.29 -16.80 4.66
CA LEU A 92 4.29 -17.33 5.56
C LEU A 92 2.87 -17.25 4.97
N TYR A 93 2.57 -16.18 4.22
CA TYR A 93 1.32 -16.00 3.51
C TYR A 93 1.15 -17.08 2.43
N PHE A 94 2.14 -17.25 1.54
CA PHE A 94 2.08 -18.27 0.48
C PHE A 94 2.11 -19.69 1.03
N LEU A 95 2.88 -19.95 2.10
CA LEU A 95 2.90 -21.26 2.72
C LEU A 95 1.58 -21.56 3.45
N GLY A 96 0.98 -20.58 4.11
CA GLY A 96 -0.36 -20.69 4.68
C GLY A 96 -1.44 -20.88 3.62
N MET A 97 -1.33 -20.18 2.49
CA MET A 97 -2.19 -20.35 1.32
C MET A 97 -2.02 -21.74 0.69
N LYS A 98 -0.80 -22.30 0.68
CA LYS A 98 -0.53 -23.67 0.23
C LYS A 98 -1.27 -24.70 1.09
N TYR A 99 -1.29 -24.52 2.41
CA TYR A 99 -2.06 -25.37 3.33
C TYR A 99 -3.57 -25.14 3.28
N THR A 100 -4.04 -24.05 2.68
CA THR A 100 -5.46 -23.65 2.65
C THR A 100 -5.87 -23.28 1.21
N THR A 101 -6.55 -22.15 1.01
CA THR A 101 -7.01 -21.64 -0.30
C THR A 101 -6.66 -20.17 -0.47
N ALA A 102 -6.66 -19.66 -1.71
CA ALA A 102 -6.46 -18.23 -1.98
C ALA A 102 -7.52 -17.38 -1.27
N THR A 103 -8.79 -17.80 -1.35
CA THR A 103 -9.92 -17.14 -0.68
C THR A 103 -9.75 -17.11 0.84
N PHE A 104 -9.28 -18.21 1.46
CA PHE A 104 -9.00 -18.26 2.90
C PHE A 104 -7.84 -17.32 3.29
N ALA A 105 -6.74 -17.33 2.52
CA ALA A 105 -5.61 -16.45 2.77
C ALA A 105 -5.98 -14.98 2.66
N SER A 106 -6.70 -14.59 1.60
CA SER A 106 -7.21 -13.22 1.42
C SER A 106 -8.19 -12.80 2.53
N ALA A 107 -8.90 -13.76 3.13
CA ALA A 107 -9.79 -13.48 4.25
C ALA A 107 -9.04 -13.14 5.53
N MET A 108 -8.03 -13.95 5.85
CA MET A 108 -7.19 -13.76 7.02
C MET A 108 -6.39 -12.45 6.91
N ALA A 109 -6.04 -12.04 5.69
CA ALA A 109 -5.45 -10.72 5.41
C ALA A 109 -6.33 -9.53 5.82
N ASN A 110 -7.63 -9.73 6.08
CA ASN A 110 -8.53 -8.66 6.54
C ASN A 110 -8.35 -8.32 8.01
N VAL A 111 -7.51 -9.05 8.75
CA VAL A 111 -7.05 -8.66 10.07
C VAL A 111 -5.96 -7.57 9.98
N LEU A 112 -5.29 -7.43 8.84
CA LEU A 112 -4.22 -6.45 8.61
C LEU A 112 -4.59 -5.00 8.96
N PRO A 113 -5.77 -4.45 8.56
CA PRO A 113 -6.14 -3.07 8.89
C PRO A 113 -6.24 -2.86 10.39
N ALA A 114 -6.78 -3.83 11.13
CA ALA A 114 -6.91 -3.76 12.58
C ALA A 114 -5.54 -3.77 13.27
N ILE A 115 -4.64 -4.68 12.89
CA ILE A 115 -3.26 -4.73 13.43
C ILE A 115 -2.54 -3.42 13.10
N THR A 116 -2.64 -2.95 11.86
CA THR A 116 -2.00 -1.70 11.41
C THR A 116 -2.50 -0.50 12.19
N PHE A 117 -3.81 -0.43 12.48
CA PHE A 117 -4.36 0.65 13.29
C PHE A 117 -3.82 0.63 14.72
N LEU A 118 -3.77 -0.54 15.37
CA LEU A 118 -3.19 -0.69 16.71
C LEU A 118 -1.73 -0.26 16.74
N MET A 119 -0.94 -0.71 15.76
CA MET A 119 0.47 -0.34 15.62
C MET A 119 0.65 1.15 15.32
N ALA A 120 -0.17 1.74 14.44
CA ALA A 120 -0.14 3.17 14.16
C ALA A 120 -0.47 4.02 15.39
N CYS A 121 -1.40 3.56 16.25
CA CYS A 121 -1.69 4.20 17.54
C CYS A 121 -0.48 4.10 18.48
N PHE A 122 0.10 2.90 18.62
CA PHE A 122 1.27 2.66 19.49
C PHE A 122 2.47 3.54 19.10
N PHE A 123 2.80 3.62 17.82
CA PHE A 123 3.87 4.46 17.28
C PHE A 123 3.50 5.94 17.13
N ARG A 124 2.31 6.36 17.61
CA ARG A 124 1.81 7.75 17.55
C ARG A 124 1.75 8.32 16.12
N LEU A 125 1.57 7.46 15.11
CA LEU A 125 1.38 7.86 13.72
C LEU A 125 -0.06 8.31 13.43
N GLU A 126 -1.02 7.85 14.23
CA GLU A 126 -2.41 8.30 14.18
C GLU A 126 -2.81 8.88 15.55
N LYS A 127 -3.37 10.10 15.57
CA LYS A 127 -3.95 10.69 16.79
C LYS A 127 -5.43 10.32 16.86
N VAL A 128 -5.80 9.43 17.78
CA VAL A 128 -7.20 9.01 17.93
C VAL A 128 -7.96 10.02 18.77
N GLN A 129 -8.64 10.97 18.13
CA GLN A 129 -9.67 11.77 18.78
C GLN A 129 -10.96 10.96 18.84
N LEU A 130 -11.09 10.06 19.84
CA LEU A 130 -12.18 9.07 19.98
C LEU A 130 -13.60 9.68 20.02
N MET A 131 -13.72 10.96 20.39
CA MET A 131 -15.01 11.65 20.52
C MET A 131 -15.48 12.32 19.22
N SER A 132 -14.72 12.26 18.13
CA SER A 132 -15.20 12.74 16.83
C SER A 132 -16.09 11.70 16.15
N ILE A 133 -17.27 12.09 15.68
CA ILE A 133 -18.16 11.25 14.88
C ILE A 133 -17.46 10.61 13.66
N ARG A 134 -16.41 11.29 13.15
CA ARG A 134 -15.57 10.79 12.07
C ARG A 134 -14.60 9.70 12.52
N SER A 135 -14.00 9.84 13.70
CA SER A 135 -13.18 8.78 14.30
C SER A 135 -14.01 7.55 14.61
N GLN A 136 -15.25 7.74 15.09
CA GLN A 136 -16.19 6.63 15.28
C GLN A 136 -16.56 5.97 13.96
N ALA A 137 -16.83 6.72 12.89
CA ALA A 137 -17.08 6.14 11.57
C ALA A 137 -15.89 5.32 11.03
N LYS A 138 -14.64 5.76 11.27
CA LYS A 138 -13.44 4.97 10.93
C LYS A 138 -13.38 3.65 11.69
N ILE A 139 -13.63 3.67 13.00
CA ILE A 139 -13.60 2.48 13.85
C ILE A 139 -14.74 1.52 13.48
N VAL A 140 -15.98 2.01 13.41
CA VAL A 140 -17.16 1.23 13.04
C VAL A 140 -17.00 0.65 11.63
N GLY A 141 -16.52 1.45 10.68
CA GLY A 141 -16.24 0.97 9.32
C GLY A 141 -15.19 -0.14 9.30
N THR A 142 -14.13 -0.02 10.10
CA THR A 142 -13.09 -1.07 10.21
C THR A 142 -13.68 -2.36 10.82
N ILE A 143 -14.44 -2.25 11.92
CA ILE A 143 -15.11 -3.39 12.55
C ILE A 143 -16.09 -4.05 11.57
N ALA A 144 -16.90 -3.26 10.86
CA ALA A 144 -17.83 -3.76 9.85
C ALA A 144 -17.10 -4.48 8.72
N THR A 145 -15.95 -3.96 8.27
CA THR A 145 -15.16 -4.59 7.21
C THR A 145 -14.58 -5.94 7.66
N VAL A 146 -14.07 -6.02 8.90
CA VAL A 146 -13.60 -7.28 9.50
C VAL A 146 -14.75 -8.27 9.69
N ALA A 147 -15.90 -7.81 10.20
CA ALA A 147 -17.09 -8.66 10.36
C ALA A 147 -17.61 -9.18 9.01
N GLY A 148 -17.63 -8.33 7.98
CA GLY A 148 -17.99 -8.71 6.61
C GLY A 148 -17.06 -9.77 6.03
N ALA A 149 -15.75 -9.64 6.27
CA ALA A 149 -14.76 -10.67 5.92
C ALA A 149 -15.03 -12.01 6.63
N MET A 150 -15.30 -11.98 7.93
CA MET A 150 -15.63 -13.19 8.69
C MET A 150 -16.90 -13.87 8.17
N ILE A 151 -17.95 -13.09 7.91
CA ILE A 151 -19.20 -13.58 7.30
C ILE A 151 -18.90 -14.24 5.96
N MET A 152 -18.14 -13.56 5.10
CA MET A 152 -17.78 -14.07 3.77
C MET A 152 -17.05 -15.41 3.84
N THR A 153 -16.25 -15.67 4.88
CA THR A 153 -15.57 -16.95 5.07
C THR A 153 -16.35 -18.04 5.78
N LEU A 154 -17.03 -17.69 6.86
CA LEU A 154 -17.55 -18.66 7.83
C LEU A 154 -19.03 -18.96 7.58
N VAL A 155 -19.77 -18.00 7.02
CA VAL A 155 -21.20 -18.19 6.77
C VAL A 155 -21.36 -18.95 5.46
N ARG A 156 -21.80 -20.20 5.58
CA ARG A 156 -22.31 -20.96 4.44
C ARG A 156 -23.76 -20.58 4.19
N GLY A 157 -24.15 -20.56 2.93
CA GLY A 157 -25.53 -20.36 2.51
C GLY A 157 -25.84 -21.24 1.30
N PRO A 158 -27.06 -21.14 0.75
CA PRO A 158 -27.40 -21.81 -0.51
C PRO A 158 -26.39 -21.46 -1.62
N ASP A 159 -26.12 -22.44 -2.48
CA ASP A 159 -25.34 -22.24 -3.71
C ASP A 159 -26.12 -21.28 -4.61
N ILE A 160 -25.45 -20.21 -5.07
CA ILE A 160 -26.07 -19.19 -5.93
C ILE A 160 -26.28 -19.76 -7.35
N GLY A 161 -25.68 -20.91 -7.68
CA GLY A 161 -25.97 -21.64 -8.92
C GLY A 161 -25.52 -20.87 -10.16
N LEU A 162 -24.28 -20.35 -10.15
CA LEU A 162 -23.77 -19.51 -11.25
C LEU A 162 -23.67 -20.33 -12.56
N PRO A 163 -24.08 -19.78 -13.73
CA PRO A 163 -24.16 -20.53 -14.99
C PRO A 163 -22.85 -21.17 -15.44
N TRP A 164 -21.71 -20.51 -15.19
CA TRP A 164 -20.37 -21.01 -15.56
C TRP A 164 -19.82 -22.07 -14.60
N THR A 165 -20.52 -22.33 -13.50
CA THR A 165 -20.20 -23.40 -12.54
C THR A 165 -21.05 -24.65 -12.77
N HIS A 166 -22.11 -24.56 -13.58
CA HIS A 166 -22.92 -25.70 -14.02
C HIS A 166 -22.16 -26.51 -15.08
N GLY A 167 -21.92 -27.80 -14.83
CA GLY A 167 -21.29 -28.71 -15.80
C GLY A 167 -19.83 -29.11 -15.50
N ARG A 168 -19.15 -28.46 -14.54
CA ARG A 168 -17.92 -29.00 -13.92
C ARG A 168 -18.20 -29.96 -12.75
N SER A 169 -19.45 -30.38 -12.63
CA SER A 169 -20.00 -31.23 -11.58
C SER A 169 -19.77 -32.72 -11.85
N SER A 170 -18.53 -33.17 -11.70
CA SER A 170 -18.18 -34.58 -11.53
C SER A 170 -16.78 -34.78 -10.92
N HIS A 171 -16.42 -33.88 -10.00
CA HIS A 171 -15.53 -34.23 -8.89
C HIS A 171 -16.25 -33.83 -7.60
N GLU A 172 -17.18 -34.68 -7.18
CA GLU A 172 -17.52 -34.81 -5.77
C GLU A 172 -16.22 -34.83 -4.94
N ASN A 173 -16.18 -33.99 -3.90
CA ASN A 173 -15.41 -34.25 -2.68
C ASN A 173 -13.98 -34.81 -2.84
N GLN A 174 -13.13 -34.15 -3.64
CA GLN A 174 -11.76 -33.96 -3.17
C GLN A 174 -11.74 -32.64 -2.37
N ASN A 175 -12.34 -32.59 -1.18
CA ASN A 175 -11.53 -32.79 0.03
C ASN A 175 -10.22 -33.57 -0.21
N ASN A 176 -9.29 -32.96 -0.96
CA ASN A 176 -7.89 -33.03 -0.54
C ASN A 176 -7.87 -32.32 0.80
N GLY A 177 -8.17 -33.10 1.85
CA GLY A 177 -8.58 -32.61 3.14
C GLY A 177 -7.59 -31.56 3.61
N VAL A 178 -8.03 -30.30 3.64
CA VAL A 178 -7.48 -29.37 4.59
C VAL A 178 -7.93 -29.93 5.94
N THR A 179 -7.15 -30.88 6.47
CA THR A 179 -7.34 -31.38 7.83
C THR A 179 -7.42 -30.15 8.72
N LEU A 180 -8.27 -30.16 9.75
CA LEU A 180 -8.36 -29.05 10.70
C LEU A 180 -6.97 -28.57 11.16
N LYS A 181 -6.03 -29.51 11.32
CA LYS A 181 -4.60 -29.27 11.56
C LYS A 181 -3.91 -28.43 10.49
N HIS A 182 -4.09 -28.73 9.20
CA HIS A 182 -3.56 -27.91 8.09
C HIS A 182 -4.21 -26.53 8.04
N SER A 183 -5.51 -26.42 8.32
CA SER A 183 -6.21 -25.13 8.38
C SER A 183 -5.70 -24.24 9.51
N ILE A 184 -5.50 -24.81 10.71
CA ILE A 184 -4.96 -24.10 11.88
C ILE A 184 -3.50 -23.70 11.63
N LYS A 185 -2.70 -24.60 11.05
CA LYS A 185 -1.31 -24.28 10.68
C LYS A 185 -1.29 -23.11 9.69
N GLY A 186 -2.12 -23.16 8.65
CA GLY A 186 -2.22 -22.08 7.66
C GLY A 186 -2.67 -20.75 8.27
N SER A 187 -3.68 -20.76 9.14
CA SER A 187 -4.18 -19.53 9.77
C SER A 187 -3.15 -18.87 10.69
N ILE A 188 -2.39 -19.65 11.46
CA ILE A 188 -1.30 -19.13 12.31
C ILE A 188 -0.24 -18.47 11.43
N MET A 189 0.18 -19.14 10.34
CA MET A 189 1.20 -18.62 9.43
C MET A 189 0.76 -17.31 8.77
N ILE A 190 -0.47 -17.25 8.23
CA ILE A 190 -1.00 -16.02 7.63
C ILE A 190 -1.13 -14.91 8.67
N THR A 191 -1.55 -15.23 9.91
CA THR A 191 -1.66 -14.21 10.97
C THR A 191 -0.30 -13.60 11.33
N ILE A 192 0.74 -14.43 11.42
CA ILE A 192 2.12 -13.95 11.63
C ILE A 192 2.57 -13.09 10.44
N GLY A 193 2.23 -13.51 9.21
CA GLY A 193 2.47 -12.71 8.00
C GLY A 193 1.82 -11.34 8.07
N CYS A 194 0.51 -11.28 8.35
CA CYS A 194 -0.23 -10.03 8.52
C CYS A 194 0.38 -9.11 9.57
N PHE A 195 0.86 -9.66 10.70
CA PHE A 195 1.57 -8.88 11.71
C PHE A 195 2.88 -8.31 11.17
N SER A 196 3.66 -9.12 10.44
CA SER A 196 4.89 -8.68 9.78
C SER A 196 4.63 -7.61 8.72
N TRP A 197 3.59 -7.76 7.91
CA TRP A 197 3.17 -6.77 6.93
C TRP A 197 2.71 -5.46 7.59
N ALA A 198 1.98 -5.53 8.72
CA ALA A 198 1.63 -4.33 9.49
C ALA A 198 2.89 -3.62 10.01
N CYS A 199 3.88 -4.35 10.56
CA CYS A 199 5.16 -3.79 10.96
C CYS A 199 5.89 -3.11 9.79
N PHE A 200 5.90 -3.75 8.62
CA PHE A 200 6.44 -3.17 7.38
C PHE A 200 5.73 -1.86 7.02
N MET A 201 4.40 -1.81 7.05
CA MET A 201 3.63 -0.60 6.72
C MET A 201 3.97 0.57 7.65
N ILE A 202 4.11 0.31 8.95
CA ILE A 202 4.52 1.33 9.92
C ILE A 202 5.95 1.78 9.67
N LEU A 203 6.88 0.84 9.47
CA LEU A 203 8.28 1.15 9.22
C LEU A 203 8.46 1.90 7.90
N GLN A 204 7.69 1.57 6.86
CA GLN A 204 7.64 2.27 5.59
C GLN A 204 7.17 3.72 5.77
N ALA A 205 6.08 3.93 6.53
CA ALA A 205 5.56 5.26 6.82
C ALA A 205 6.58 6.15 7.54
N VAL A 206 7.35 5.59 8.46
CA VAL A 206 8.42 6.31 9.17
C VAL A 206 9.62 6.56 8.25
N THR A 207 10.03 5.56 7.46
CA THR A 207 11.20 5.64 6.59
C THR A 207 11.01 6.66 5.47
N LEU A 208 9.81 6.76 4.90
CA LEU A 208 9.46 7.74 3.86
C LEU A 208 9.58 9.20 4.32
N LYS A 209 9.54 9.47 5.64
CA LYS A 209 9.82 10.82 6.18
C LYS A 209 11.29 11.20 6.10
N THR A 210 12.18 10.21 6.27
CA THR A 210 13.64 10.42 6.23
C THR A 210 14.27 10.12 4.87
N TYR A 211 13.62 9.30 4.05
CA TYR A 211 14.06 8.87 2.73
C TYR A 211 12.92 9.06 1.71
N PRO A 212 12.65 10.31 1.26
CA PRO A 212 11.48 10.65 0.45
C PRO A 212 11.67 10.34 -1.04
N ALA A 213 12.24 9.17 -1.36
CA ALA A 213 12.52 8.69 -2.71
C ALA A 213 11.87 7.31 -2.89
N GLU A 214 10.61 7.29 -3.35
CA GLU A 214 9.74 6.12 -3.30
C GLU A 214 10.19 5.00 -4.26
N LEU A 215 10.65 5.33 -5.47
CA LEU A 215 11.15 4.32 -6.43
C LEU A 215 12.45 3.69 -5.92
N SER A 216 13.35 4.50 -5.37
CA SER A 216 14.59 4.06 -4.78
C SER A 216 14.35 3.20 -3.55
N LEU A 217 13.38 3.57 -2.71
CA LEU A 217 12.95 2.77 -1.57
C LEU A 217 12.46 1.39 -2.04
N THR A 218 11.58 1.34 -3.04
CA THR A 218 11.10 0.08 -3.62
C THR A 218 12.24 -0.75 -4.19
N ALA A 219 13.16 -0.15 -4.95
CA ALA A 219 14.31 -0.86 -5.50
C ALA A 219 15.19 -1.48 -4.39
N TRP A 220 15.47 -0.74 -3.31
CA TRP A 220 16.22 -1.28 -2.18
C TRP A 220 15.50 -2.42 -1.46
N ILE A 221 14.19 -2.29 -1.23
CA ILE A 221 13.38 -3.35 -0.60
C ILE A 221 13.40 -4.61 -1.49
N CYS A 222 13.25 -4.47 -2.81
CA CYS A 222 13.31 -5.61 -3.72
C CYS A 222 14.71 -6.24 -3.80
N LEU A 223 15.77 -5.43 -3.76
CA LEU A 223 17.15 -5.93 -3.76
C LEU A 223 17.45 -6.74 -2.49
N PHE A 224 17.20 -6.17 -1.32
CA PHE A 224 17.43 -6.88 -0.06
C PHE A 224 16.48 -8.05 0.11
N GLY A 225 15.22 -7.92 -0.30
CA GLY A 225 14.26 -9.04 -0.31
C GLY A 225 14.71 -10.20 -1.20
N THR A 226 15.36 -9.91 -2.33
CA THR A 226 16.01 -10.93 -3.17
C THR A 226 17.16 -11.61 -2.43
N ILE A 227 18.07 -10.83 -1.82
CA ILE A 227 19.26 -11.35 -1.15
C ILE A 227 18.86 -12.20 0.07
N GLU A 228 18.07 -11.63 0.98
CA GLU A 228 17.61 -12.29 2.21
C GLU A 228 16.71 -13.48 1.87
N GLY A 229 15.79 -13.32 0.90
CA GLY A 229 14.93 -14.40 0.43
C GLY A 229 15.72 -15.54 -0.20
N ALA A 230 16.77 -15.25 -0.97
CA ALA A 230 17.62 -16.28 -1.57
C ALA A 230 18.42 -17.03 -0.50
N LEU A 231 18.94 -16.33 0.53
CA LEU A 231 19.60 -16.98 1.66
C LEU A 231 18.67 -17.97 2.36
N VAL A 232 17.43 -17.56 2.64
CA VAL A 232 16.42 -18.45 3.24
C VAL A 232 16.07 -19.61 2.30
N ALA A 233 15.85 -19.34 1.01
CA ALA A 233 15.52 -20.37 0.03
C ALA A 233 16.63 -21.43 -0.10
N VAL A 234 17.89 -21.01 -0.17
CA VAL A 234 19.05 -21.92 -0.22
C VAL A 234 19.19 -22.72 1.07
N ALA A 235 18.92 -22.11 2.23
CA ALA A 235 18.99 -22.80 3.51
C ALA A 235 17.87 -23.84 3.68
N VAL A 236 16.64 -23.51 3.27
CA VAL A 236 15.46 -24.38 3.45
C VAL A 236 15.38 -25.47 2.38
N GLU A 237 15.64 -25.14 1.12
CA GLU A 237 15.62 -26.10 -0.01
C GLU A 237 16.98 -26.77 -0.23
N ARG A 238 17.80 -26.84 0.82
CA ARG A 238 19.15 -27.40 0.75
C ARG A 238 19.10 -28.84 0.26
N GLY A 239 19.79 -29.12 -0.85
CA GLY A 239 19.84 -30.44 -1.47
C GLY A 239 18.81 -30.68 -2.57
N ASN A 240 17.90 -29.74 -2.84
CA ASN A 240 16.98 -29.81 -3.98
C ASN A 240 17.18 -28.62 -4.93
N THR A 241 18.25 -28.65 -5.74
CA THR A 241 18.54 -27.57 -6.69
C THR A 241 17.51 -27.44 -7.81
N ALA A 242 16.73 -28.50 -8.07
CA ALA A 242 15.69 -28.51 -9.10
C ALA A 242 14.57 -27.48 -8.83
N VAL A 243 14.35 -27.05 -7.59
CA VAL A 243 13.36 -26.01 -7.26
C VAL A 243 13.68 -24.64 -7.87
N TRP A 244 14.93 -24.39 -8.24
CA TRP A 244 15.39 -23.19 -8.94
C TRP A 244 15.21 -23.29 -10.45
N SER A 245 14.89 -24.46 -10.98
CA SER A 245 14.59 -24.61 -12.41
C SER A 245 13.18 -24.08 -12.70
N ILE A 246 13.10 -22.89 -13.28
CA ILE A 246 11.85 -22.31 -13.77
C ILE A 246 11.77 -22.48 -15.29
N GLY A 247 10.71 -23.14 -15.78
CA GLY A 247 10.47 -23.33 -17.20
C GLY A 247 9.77 -22.13 -17.85
N TRP A 248 9.56 -22.20 -19.17
CA TRP A 248 8.68 -21.28 -19.89
C TRP A 248 7.21 -21.68 -19.70
N ASP A 249 6.75 -21.69 -18.45
CA ASP A 249 5.42 -22.12 -18.04
C ASP A 249 4.69 -21.00 -17.26
N TYR A 250 3.50 -21.32 -16.75
CA TYR A 250 2.71 -20.39 -15.95
C TYR A 250 3.38 -20.06 -14.59
N LYS A 251 4.37 -20.84 -14.11
CA LYS A 251 5.16 -20.48 -12.91
C LYS A 251 6.00 -19.24 -13.19
N LEU A 252 6.64 -19.18 -14.35
CA LEU A 252 7.37 -18.00 -14.81
C LEU A 252 6.41 -16.82 -15.01
N LEU A 253 5.27 -17.02 -15.66
CA LEU A 253 4.26 -15.97 -15.83
C LEU A 253 3.79 -15.40 -14.50
N ALA A 254 3.50 -16.27 -13.51
CA ALA A 254 3.08 -15.84 -12.18
C ALA A 254 4.18 -15.04 -11.46
N ALA A 255 5.44 -15.48 -11.55
CA ALA A 255 6.58 -14.77 -10.96
C ALA A 255 6.80 -13.40 -11.62
N VAL A 256 6.73 -13.33 -12.95
CA VAL A 256 6.91 -12.08 -13.71
C VAL A 256 5.77 -11.09 -13.43
N TYR A 257 4.52 -11.54 -13.52
CA TYR A 257 3.35 -10.71 -13.20
C TYR A 257 3.43 -10.17 -11.76
N SER A 258 3.68 -11.06 -10.79
CA SER A 258 3.75 -10.67 -9.38
C SER A 258 4.95 -9.75 -9.12
N GLY A 259 6.05 -9.93 -9.84
CA GLY A 259 7.23 -9.07 -9.72
C GLY A 259 6.99 -7.67 -10.25
N ILE A 260 6.53 -7.55 -11.50
CA ILE A 260 6.25 -6.27 -12.15
C ILE A 260 5.16 -5.52 -11.38
N PHE A 261 4.01 -6.17 -11.18
CA PHE A 261 2.84 -5.50 -10.64
C PHE A 261 2.91 -5.41 -9.11
N CYS A 262 3.01 -6.54 -8.41
CA CYS A 262 2.76 -6.60 -6.97
C CYS A 262 3.96 -6.22 -6.11
N SER A 263 5.20 -6.40 -6.58
CA SER A 263 6.39 -5.90 -5.86
C SER A 263 6.95 -4.61 -6.47
N GLY A 264 6.85 -4.42 -7.78
CA GLY A 264 7.32 -3.21 -8.44
C GLY A 264 6.34 -2.04 -8.30
N ILE A 265 5.26 -2.07 -9.10
CA ILE A 265 4.27 -1.00 -9.17
C ILE A 265 3.58 -0.81 -7.81
N ALA A 266 3.16 -1.91 -7.16
CA ALA A 266 2.35 -1.81 -5.96
C ALA A 266 3.13 -1.23 -4.78
N TYR A 267 4.39 -1.61 -4.53
CA TYR A 267 5.18 -0.98 -3.45
C TYR A 267 5.43 0.49 -3.71
N TYR A 268 5.70 0.86 -4.96
CA TYR A 268 5.90 2.27 -5.33
C TYR A 268 4.63 3.09 -5.10
N VAL A 269 3.51 2.68 -5.68
CA VAL A 269 2.21 3.39 -5.54
C VAL A 269 1.74 3.36 -4.09
N GLN A 270 1.93 2.25 -3.39
CA GLN A 270 1.68 2.14 -1.95
C GLN A 270 2.50 3.18 -1.19
N GLY A 271 3.80 3.32 -1.46
CA GLY A 271 4.66 4.33 -0.85
C GLY A 271 4.17 5.76 -1.09
N LEU A 272 3.70 6.06 -2.31
CA LEU A 272 3.09 7.36 -2.63
C LEU A 272 1.83 7.63 -1.80
N VAL A 273 0.89 6.66 -1.78
CA VAL A 273 -0.35 6.81 -1.02
C VAL A 273 -0.08 6.85 0.49
N MET A 274 0.89 6.07 0.97
CA MET A 274 1.35 6.02 2.35
C MET A 274 1.81 7.40 2.83
N LYS A 275 2.62 8.08 2.01
CA LYS A 275 3.11 9.44 2.28
C LYS A 275 1.98 10.46 2.33
N GLU A 276 0.97 10.33 1.46
CA GLU A 276 -0.17 11.25 1.39
C GLU A 276 -1.25 11.00 2.45
N ARG A 277 -1.58 9.74 2.77
CA ARG A 277 -2.78 9.35 3.52
C ARG A 277 -2.52 8.53 4.79
N GLY A 278 -1.28 8.08 4.97
CA GLY A 278 -0.83 7.27 6.10
C GLY A 278 -1.11 5.76 5.96
N PRO A 279 -0.51 4.93 6.84
CA PRO A 279 -0.54 3.46 6.74
C PRO A 279 -1.92 2.86 6.92
N VAL A 280 -2.71 3.40 7.86
CA VAL A 280 -4.08 2.94 8.11
C VAL A 280 -4.97 3.14 6.89
N PHE A 281 -4.73 4.19 6.09
CA PHE A 281 -5.52 4.41 4.87
C PHE A 281 -5.25 3.32 3.85
N VAL A 282 -3.99 2.96 3.61
CA VAL A 282 -3.63 1.95 2.62
C VAL A 282 -4.20 0.60 3.02
N THR A 283 -4.00 0.19 4.27
CA THR A 283 -4.41 -1.15 4.71
C THR A 283 -5.92 -1.29 4.83
N ALA A 284 -6.67 -0.22 5.12
CA ALA A 284 -8.13 -0.27 5.20
C ALA A 284 -8.81 -0.86 3.95
N PHE A 285 -8.18 -0.78 2.78
CA PHE A 285 -8.73 -1.33 1.53
C PHE A 285 -8.34 -2.78 1.25
N SER A 286 -7.49 -3.43 2.07
CA SER A 286 -7.13 -4.84 1.86
C SER A 286 -8.34 -5.77 1.69
N PRO A 287 -9.49 -5.55 2.36
CA PRO A 287 -10.67 -6.41 2.18
C PRO A 287 -11.33 -6.30 0.80
N LEU A 288 -11.02 -5.25 0.02
CA LEU A 288 -11.44 -5.18 -1.37
C LEU A 288 -10.74 -6.24 -2.22
N SER A 289 -9.47 -6.57 -1.95
CA SER A 289 -8.76 -7.66 -2.65
C SER A 289 -9.52 -8.97 -2.49
N MET A 290 -9.96 -9.30 -1.27
CA MET A 290 -10.75 -10.51 -0.99
C MET A 290 -12.03 -10.62 -1.84
N VAL A 291 -12.77 -9.51 -1.98
CA VAL A 291 -13.98 -9.48 -2.82
C VAL A 291 -13.63 -9.79 -4.27
N VAL A 292 -12.56 -9.17 -4.80
CA VAL A 292 -12.09 -9.42 -6.17
C VAL A 292 -11.58 -10.85 -6.34
N VAL A 293 -10.82 -11.38 -5.37
CA VAL A 293 -10.33 -12.77 -5.37
C VAL A 293 -11.49 -13.74 -5.47
N ALA A 294 -12.54 -13.58 -4.64
CA ALA A 294 -13.69 -14.49 -4.66
C ALA A 294 -14.47 -14.45 -5.99
N ILE A 295 -14.55 -13.28 -6.63
CA ILE A 295 -15.18 -13.14 -7.94
C ILE A 295 -14.31 -13.87 -8.99
N ILE A 296 -13.02 -13.55 -9.09
CA ILE A 296 -12.14 -14.13 -10.10
C ILE A 296 -11.94 -15.64 -9.87
N SER A 297 -11.81 -16.10 -8.62
CA SER A 297 -11.69 -17.53 -8.29
C SER A 297 -12.94 -18.32 -8.70
N SER A 298 -14.13 -17.71 -8.63
CA SER A 298 -15.36 -18.35 -9.11
C SER A 298 -15.37 -18.55 -10.64
N PHE A 299 -14.77 -17.63 -11.41
CA PHE A 299 -14.68 -17.75 -12.86
C PHE A 299 -13.56 -18.71 -13.29
N ILE A 300 -12.36 -18.58 -12.71
CA ILE A 300 -11.16 -19.30 -13.17
C ILE A 300 -11.02 -20.67 -12.50
N LEU A 301 -11.17 -20.72 -11.17
CA LEU A 301 -11.01 -21.95 -10.38
C LEU A 301 -12.32 -22.73 -10.22
N ALA A 302 -13.42 -22.22 -10.79
CA ALA A 302 -14.78 -22.75 -10.62
C ALA A 302 -15.18 -22.91 -9.13
N GLU A 303 -14.66 -22.05 -8.25
CA GLU A 303 -15.06 -22.04 -6.85
C GLU A 303 -16.55 -21.66 -6.73
N LYS A 304 -17.34 -22.54 -6.09
CA LYS A 304 -18.77 -22.28 -5.84
C LYS A 304 -18.95 -21.04 -4.96
N MET A 305 -19.90 -20.19 -5.34
CA MET A 305 -20.27 -18.99 -4.58
C MET A 305 -21.52 -19.26 -3.76
N TYR A 306 -21.44 -18.98 -2.46
CA TYR A 306 -22.53 -19.18 -1.51
C TYR A 306 -23.13 -17.84 -1.10
N LEU A 307 -24.41 -17.83 -0.72
CA LEU A 307 -25.13 -16.62 -0.29
C LEU A 307 -24.41 -15.84 0.83
N GLY A 308 -23.76 -16.55 1.76
CA GLY A 308 -22.96 -15.93 2.83
C GLY A 308 -21.77 -15.11 2.33
N ARG A 309 -21.16 -15.51 1.20
CA ARG A 309 -20.08 -14.74 0.55
C ARG A 309 -20.59 -13.43 -0.02
N LEU A 310 -21.77 -13.44 -0.66
CA LEU A 310 -22.40 -12.24 -1.20
C LEU A 310 -22.75 -11.25 -0.07
N PHE A 311 -23.37 -11.72 1.00
CA PHE A 311 -23.73 -10.87 2.14
C PHE A 311 -22.48 -10.27 2.80
N GLY A 312 -21.43 -11.08 3.01
CA GLY A 312 -20.16 -10.59 3.55
C GLY A 312 -19.50 -9.53 2.68
N ALA A 313 -19.53 -9.69 1.34
CA ALA A 313 -19.02 -8.69 0.40
C ALA A 313 -19.78 -7.35 0.49
N ILE A 314 -21.12 -7.38 0.63
CA ILE A 314 -21.93 -6.16 0.83
C ILE A 314 -21.50 -5.44 2.12
N VAL A 315 -21.33 -6.18 3.22
CA VAL A 315 -20.90 -5.62 4.50
C VAL A 315 -19.49 -5.01 4.39
N ILE A 316 -18.56 -5.63 3.66
CA ILE A 316 -17.22 -5.08 3.36
C ILE A 316 -17.35 -3.72 2.64
N VAL A 317 -18.15 -3.63 1.58
CA VAL A 317 -18.32 -2.39 0.81
C VAL A 317 -18.90 -1.26 1.68
N LEU A 318 -19.90 -1.57 2.51
CA LEU A 318 -20.48 -0.62 3.46
C LEU A 318 -19.46 -0.17 4.52
N GLY A 319 -18.66 -1.11 5.06
CA GLY A 319 -17.59 -0.80 6.00
C GLY A 319 -16.53 0.13 5.42
N LEU A 320 -16.06 -0.16 4.19
CA LEU A 320 -15.14 0.70 3.46
C LEU A 320 -15.73 2.09 3.19
N TYR A 321 -17.01 2.18 2.85
CA TYR A 321 -17.69 3.46 2.67
C TYR A 321 -17.62 4.32 3.94
N PHE A 322 -17.87 3.74 5.12
CA PHE A 322 -17.76 4.47 6.39
C PHE A 322 -16.32 4.92 6.69
N VAL A 323 -15.31 4.10 6.40
CA VAL A 323 -13.89 4.48 6.54
C VAL A 323 -13.55 5.66 5.62
N VAL A 324 -13.96 5.59 4.36
CA VAL A 324 -13.73 6.65 3.36
C VAL A 324 -14.45 7.94 3.77
N TRP A 325 -15.71 7.84 4.19
CA TRP A 325 -16.50 8.97 4.66
C TRP A 325 -15.86 9.65 5.87
N GLY A 326 -15.39 8.86 6.84
CA GLY A 326 -14.67 9.35 8.01
C GLY A 326 -13.40 10.14 7.66
N LYS A 327 -12.77 9.91 6.50
CA LYS A 327 -11.55 10.60 6.04
C LYS A 327 -11.78 11.72 5.03
N LYS A 328 -13.01 11.99 4.60
CA LYS A 328 -13.34 12.98 3.53
C LYS A 328 -12.83 14.40 3.81
N ASN A 329 -12.64 14.78 5.09
CA ASN A 329 -12.25 16.14 5.51
C ASN A 329 -11.02 16.24 6.44
N ASP A 330 -10.24 15.17 6.63
CA ASP A 330 -9.00 15.25 7.45
C ASP A 330 -7.88 16.08 6.78
N HIS A 331 -8.14 16.66 5.60
CA HIS A 331 -7.18 17.44 4.83
C HIS A 331 -7.74 18.85 4.55
N LYS A 332 -7.54 19.76 5.50
CA LYS A 332 -7.21 21.13 5.09
C LYS A 332 -5.83 21.03 4.44
N SER A 333 -5.74 21.17 3.13
CA SER A 333 -4.46 21.23 2.43
C SER A 333 -3.54 22.27 3.08
N PRO A 334 -2.27 21.96 3.37
CA PRO A 334 -1.24 22.99 3.49
C PRO A 334 -0.87 23.44 2.07
N ALA A 335 -1.75 24.23 1.47
CA ALA A 335 -1.51 25.02 0.27
C ALA A 335 -2.52 26.16 0.39
N MET A 336 -2.17 27.28 1.01
CA MET A 336 -1.19 28.24 0.54
C MET A 336 -0.58 28.93 1.77
N LYS A 337 0.63 28.53 2.17
CA LYS A 337 1.53 29.52 2.78
C LYS A 337 2.22 30.13 1.59
N GLU A 338 1.84 31.36 1.29
CA GLU A 338 2.63 32.23 0.43
C GLU A 338 4.08 32.10 0.88
N GLN A 339 4.95 31.94 -0.09
CA GLN A 339 6.37 31.77 0.09
C GLN A 339 6.93 33.12 0.57
N GLU A 340 6.82 33.41 1.87
CA GLU A 340 7.65 34.41 2.51
C GLU A 340 9.08 33.90 2.44
N ILE A 341 9.84 34.51 1.53
CA ILE A 341 11.28 34.31 1.36
C ILE A 341 11.95 34.62 2.71
N PRO A 342 12.62 33.67 3.37
CA PRO A 342 13.36 33.98 4.58
C PRO A 342 14.73 34.50 4.18
N VAL A 343 14.91 35.82 4.13
CA VAL A 343 16.25 36.41 4.06
C VAL A 343 16.89 36.28 5.44
N LYS A 344 17.66 35.21 5.62
CA LYS A 344 18.56 35.07 6.76
C LYS A 344 19.75 36.01 6.61
N GLN A 345 20.10 36.63 7.73
CA GLN A 345 21.37 37.24 8.09
C GLN A 345 22.60 36.59 7.44
N MET A 346 23.50 37.44 6.95
CA MET A 346 24.94 37.21 6.89
C MET A 346 25.59 38.57 7.27
N VAL A 347 25.92 38.76 8.55
CA VAL A 347 27.28 38.82 9.12
C VAL A 347 28.07 40.09 8.79
N ASN A 348 28.42 40.78 9.89
CA ASN A 348 29.36 41.88 10.12
C ASN A 348 30.51 42.06 9.12
N ILE A 349 30.73 43.32 8.75
CA ILE A 349 32.07 43.91 8.61
C ILE A 349 32.08 45.19 9.45
N THR A 350 33.00 45.26 10.40
CA THR A 350 33.33 46.41 11.27
C THR A 350 34.29 47.38 10.56
N ASP A 351 34.14 48.66 10.94
CA ASP A 351 35.04 49.83 10.80
C ASP A 351 35.40 50.27 9.36
N ASP A 352 35.32 51.55 8.98
CA ASP A 352 35.86 52.75 9.65
C ASP A 352 35.30 54.06 9.01
N GLY A 353 35.20 55.17 9.76
CA GLY A 353 35.20 56.54 9.20
C GLY A 353 33.88 57.37 9.04
N THR A 354 33.34 57.88 10.14
CA THR A 354 33.12 59.33 10.42
C THR A 354 32.37 60.27 9.42
N ILE A 355 31.16 60.75 9.85
CA ILE A 355 30.57 62.13 9.74
C ILE A 355 30.08 62.59 8.34
N ASN A 356 28.90 63.21 8.07
CA ASN A 356 27.83 63.89 8.80
C ASN A 356 26.60 64.00 7.85
N GLY A 357 25.36 64.02 8.38
CA GLY A 357 24.21 64.55 7.63
C GLY A 357 22.85 64.01 8.08
N HIS A 358 22.16 64.78 8.92
CA HIS A 358 20.78 64.56 9.36
C HIS A 358 19.80 64.64 8.18
N SER A 359 18.98 63.60 7.95
CA SER A 359 17.60 63.71 7.43
C SER A 359 16.87 62.38 7.63
N ILE A 360 15.86 62.41 8.49
CA ILE A 360 14.92 61.31 8.75
C ILE A 360 13.96 61.26 7.55
N CYS A 361 13.98 60.17 6.77
CA CYS A 361 12.90 59.85 5.83
C CYS A 361 12.10 58.67 6.39
N GLU A 362 11.02 59.03 7.09
CA GLU A 362 9.96 58.14 7.49
C GLU A 362 9.14 57.80 6.22
N VAL A 363 9.28 56.58 5.69
CA VAL A 363 8.45 56.10 4.58
C VAL A 363 7.25 55.38 5.18
N THR A 364 6.14 56.12 5.32
CA THR A 364 4.84 55.60 5.72
C THR A 364 4.23 54.75 4.58
N ILE A 365 3.65 53.62 4.94
CA ILE A 365 3.09 52.57 4.06
C ILE A 365 1.86 53.04 3.22
N ASP A 366 1.50 54.32 3.24
CA ASP A 366 0.31 54.84 2.53
C ASP A 366 0.57 55.30 1.08
N GLU A 367 1.81 55.45 0.63
CA GLU A 367 2.10 55.99 -0.70
C GLU A 367 2.06 54.95 -1.83
N VAL A 368 2.36 53.68 -1.53
CA VAL A 368 2.24 52.56 -2.49
C VAL A 368 0.77 52.17 -2.75
N ARG A 369 -0.15 52.55 -1.86
CA ARG A 369 -1.59 52.26 -2.02
C ARG A 369 -2.29 53.23 -2.98
N ARG A 370 -1.76 54.44 -3.18
CA ARG A 370 -2.33 55.42 -4.12
C ARG A 370 -1.94 55.15 -5.57
N GLU A 371 -0.74 54.68 -5.86
CA GLU A 371 -0.32 54.41 -7.25
C GLU A 371 -1.01 53.19 -7.86
N GLY A 372 -1.35 52.17 -7.06
CA GLY A 372 -2.11 51.00 -7.53
C GLY A 372 -3.59 51.27 -7.82
N ALA A 373 -4.18 52.32 -7.22
CA ALA A 373 -5.59 52.67 -7.42
C ALA A 373 -5.81 53.53 -8.68
N VAL A 374 -4.82 54.33 -9.09
CA VAL A 374 -4.94 55.20 -10.29
C VAL A 374 -4.77 54.40 -11.58
N ALA A 375 -3.94 53.34 -11.60
CA ALA A 375 -3.76 52.48 -12.78
C ALA A 375 -4.98 51.58 -13.10
N GLY A 376 -5.90 51.39 -12.15
CA GLY A 376 -7.12 50.60 -12.32
C GLY A 376 -8.30 51.34 -12.96
N VAL A 377 -8.31 52.68 -12.88
CA VAL A 377 -9.44 53.51 -13.36
C VAL A 377 -9.27 53.90 -14.84
N GLU A 378 -8.04 54.04 -15.35
CA GLU A 378 -7.81 54.36 -16.77
C GLU A 378 -8.08 53.21 -17.75
N ARG A 379 -8.12 51.95 -17.29
CA ARG A 379 -8.40 50.79 -18.17
C ARG A 379 -9.88 50.51 -18.42
N LEU A 380 -10.79 51.20 -17.71
CA LEU A 380 -12.24 51.02 -17.87
C LEU A 380 -12.89 52.02 -18.84
N ASN A 381 -12.18 53.09 -19.24
CA ASN A 381 -12.74 54.14 -20.09
C ASN A 381 -12.28 54.10 -21.56
N ASN A 382 -11.61 53.02 -22.00
CA ASN A 382 -11.13 52.87 -23.38
C ASN A 382 -11.53 51.53 -24.01
N LYS A 383 -12.78 51.13 -23.79
CA LYS A 383 -13.50 50.14 -24.60
C LYS A 383 -14.88 50.70 -24.93
N ASN A 384 -14.91 51.55 -25.95
CA ASN A 384 -16.08 51.65 -26.82
C ASN A 384 -16.24 50.33 -27.59
#